data_AF-A0A3B0X7W2-F1
#
_entry.id   AF-A0A3B0X7W2-F1
#
_cell.length_a   1.000
_cell.length_b   1.000
_cell.length_c   1.000
_cell.angle_alpha   90.00
_cell.angle_beta   90.00
_cell.angle_gamma   90.00
#
_symmetry.space_group_name_H-M   'P 1'
#
loop_
_entity.id
_entity.type
_entity.pdbx_description
1 polymer ?
#
loop_
_entity_poly.entity_id
_entity_poly.type
_entity_poly.pdbx_seq_one_letter_code
_entity_poly.pdbx_strand_id
1 'polypeptide(L)'
;MKCSGYSFKKKLLATVVFISLPSIALAESSNAGLQAQIDALQNQVTALNSEIQQAAEWKNPNTLIHLAGYADVGFVSPEKGNDSFVVGTFSPIFHFQYRDVVMLESELEFEVGEDGETEVNLDYLTIDWFVSDYATIIAGKFLSPIGQFRQNLHPSWINKLPSAPPGFGHDGAAPISDLGLQVRGGFPIGGIRTNYAVYASNGPELNSETEDEAEFELEGVRAEGIGADRDGDKTFGGRFAILPISSLEIGLSFATGKATVTELENEVEPPTAGLESGFIDGEIAREYDVIGADFVWFTGNLSIRGEYVKTEIGEAVTGVTTSEGAIWESLYTQLAYRLPDTKWEGVIRYADFDSPLNRQDVTQTMLGINYLVSNNFIAKLAYEINNGVTGSPADDNRLLLQLAYGF
;
A
#
# COMPACT_ATOMS: atom_id res chain seq x y z
N MET A 1 -0.09 34.80 10.21
CA MET A 1 -0.88 36.03 10.44
C MET A 1 -2.22 35.65 11.06
N LYS A 2 -2.53 36.19 12.25
CA LYS A 2 -3.84 36.36 12.93
C LYS A 2 -4.83 35.17 13.11
N CYS A 3 -4.94 34.81 14.39
CA CYS A 3 -5.98 34.16 15.22
C CYS A 3 -7.40 33.82 14.70
N SER A 4 -7.86 32.63 15.10
CA SER A 4 -9.12 32.31 15.84
C SER A 4 -9.32 30.78 15.74
N GLY A 5 -9.57 29.94 16.75
CA GLY A 5 -9.97 30.09 18.14
C GLY A 5 -10.96 28.96 18.47
N TYR A 6 -10.49 27.79 18.92
CA TYR A 6 -11.33 26.83 19.64
C TYR A 6 -10.53 26.06 20.71
N SER A 7 -11.17 26.01 21.87
CA SER A 7 -10.70 25.63 23.20
C SER A 7 -10.38 24.13 23.31
N PHE A 8 -9.14 23.79 23.61
CA PHE A 8 -8.83 22.59 24.37
C PHE A 8 -8.17 23.01 25.69
N LYS A 9 -8.95 22.91 26.77
CA LYS A 9 -8.48 23.12 28.14
C LYS A 9 -7.41 22.06 28.45
N LYS A 10 -6.13 22.38 28.20
CA LYS A 10 -5.03 21.72 28.91
C LYS A 10 -5.20 22.06 30.38
N LYS A 11 -5.75 21.12 31.16
CA LYS A 11 -5.58 21.12 32.61
C LYS A 11 -4.07 21.05 32.84
N LEU A 12 -3.46 22.21 33.07
CA LEU A 12 -2.14 22.31 33.67
C LEU A 12 -2.30 21.71 35.06
N LEU A 13 -1.98 20.43 35.23
CA LEU A 13 -1.78 19.86 36.55
C LEU A 13 -0.46 20.47 37.06
N ALA A 14 -0.54 21.71 37.55
CA ALA A 14 0.50 22.29 38.35
C ALA A 14 0.44 21.57 39.71
N THR A 15 1.12 20.43 39.82
CA THR A 15 1.44 19.86 41.13
C THR A 15 2.43 20.82 41.77
N VAL A 16 1.89 21.82 42.47
CA VAL A 16 2.67 22.65 43.38
C VAL A 16 3.02 21.74 44.55
N VAL A 17 4.19 21.13 44.49
CA VAL A 17 4.81 20.50 45.66
C VAL A 17 5.18 21.65 46.58
N PHE A 18 4.39 21.87 47.62
CA PHE A 18 4.77 22.75 48.72
C PHE A 18 6.01 22.13 49.39
N ILE A 19 7.19 22.60 49.00
CA ILE A 19 8.39 22.43 49.81
C ILE A 19 8.19 23.35 51.01
N SER A 20 7.61 22.83 52.09
CA SER A 20 7.64 23.53 53.37
C SER A 20 9.09 23.54 53.85
N LEU A 21 9.84 24.57 53.48
CA LEU A 21 11.10 24.89 54.12
C LEU A 21 10.79 25.16 55.60
N PRO A 22 11.36 24.41 56.55
CA PRO A 22 11.20 24.74 57.95
C PRO A 22 11.88 26.09 58.20
N SER A 23 11.10 27.08 58.63
CA SER A 23 11.62 28.32 59.20
C SER A 23 12.61 27.94 60.30
N ILE A 24 13.88 28.32 60.15
CA ILE A 24 14.90 28.15 61.18
C ILE A 24 14.53 29.10 62.33
N ALA A 25 13.67 28.65 63.23
CA ALA A 25 13.55 29.21 64.56
C ALA A 25 14.68 28.59 65.40
N LEU A 26 15.54 29.44 65.97
CA LEU A 26 16.55 29.06 66.94
C LEU A 26 15.88 28.47 68.19
N ALA A 27 15.64 27.17 68.18
CA ALA A 27 15.33 26.34 69.34
C ALA A 27 16.29 25.15 69.28
N GLU A 28 16.88 24.77 70.41
CA GLU A 28 17.76 23.60 70.53
C GLU A 28 17.03 22.36 70.01
N SER A 29 17.26 22.01 68.74
CA SER A 29 16.74 20.79 68.17
C SER A 29 17.58 19.65 68.73
N SER A 30 16.94 18.75 69.47
CA SER A 30 17.59 17.50 69.83
C SER A 30 18.01 16.76 68.55
N ASN A 31 19.11 16.02 68.60
CA ASN A 31 19.56 15.20 67.47
C ASN A 31 18.43 14.32 66.89
N ALA A 32 17.47 13.90 67.73
CA ALA A 32 16.29 13.15 67.32
C ALA A 32 15.32 13.95 66.42
N GLY A 33 15.13 15.25 66.67
CA GLY A 33 14.27 16.11 65.84
C GLY A 33 14.89 16.43 64.47
N LEU A 34 16.21 16.58 64.42
CA LEU A 34 16.97 16.70 63.16
C LEU A 34 16.94 15.39 62.37
N GLN A 35 17.11 14.25 63.03
CA GLN A 35 17.04 12.94 62.39
C GLN A 35 15.66 12.67 61.77
N ALA A 36 14.58 12.99 62.49
CA ALA A 36 13.23 12.85 61.96
C ALA A 36 12.96 13.71 60.71
N GLN A 37 13.55 14.90 60.64
CA GLN A 37 13.46 15.76 59.45
C GLN A 37 14.28 15.21 58.27
N ILE A 38 15.47 14.65 58.54
CA ILE A 38 16.30 13.99 57.52
C ILE A 38 15.58 12.76 56.95
N ASP A 39 15.00 11.93 57.81
CA ASP A 39 14.28 10.71 57.42
C ASP A 39 13.02 11.09 56.60
N ALA A 40 12.28 12.12 57.02
CA ALA A 40 11.13 12.64 56.27
C ALA A 40 11.53 13.17 54.88
N LEU A 41 12.67 13.89 54.78
CA LEU A 41 13.18 14.39 53.52
C LEU A 41 13.66 13.25 52.61
N GLN A 42 14.34 12.24 53.14
CA GLN A 42 14.74 11.04 52.38
C GLN A 42 13.55 10.27 51.84
N ASN A 43 12.48 10.14 52.63
CA ASN A 43 11.23 9.52 52.18
C ASN A 43 10.57 10.32 51.06
N GLN A 44 10.55 11.65 51.15
CA GLN A 44 10.02 12.52 50.09
C GLN A 44 10.86 12.45 48.80
N VAL A 45 12.19 12.45 48.91
CA VAL A 45 13.08 12.29 47.74
C VAL A 45 12.89 10.93 47.09
N THR A 46 12.71 9.87 47.88
CA THR A 46 12.47 8.52 47.37
C THR A 46 11.12 8.42 46.66
N ALA A 47 10.06 9.01 47.24
CA ALA A 47 8.74 9.06 46.61
C ALA A 47 8.76 9.87 45.31
N LEU A 48 9.42 11.04 45.30
CA LEU A 48 9.57 11.86 44.10
C LEU A 48 10.37 11.14 43.00
N ASN A 49 11.44 10.43 43.37
CA ASN A 49 12.20 9.62 42.40
C ASN A 49 11.33 8.51 41.81
N SER A 50 10.49 7.84 42.62
CA SER A 50 9.55 6.83 42.14
C SER A 50 8.51 7.42 41.18
N GLU A 51 7.93 8.59 41.50
CA GLU A 51 6.98 9.27 40.62
C GLU A 51 7.64 9.77 39.33
N ILE A 52 8.89 10.24 39.38
CA ILE A 52 9.66 10.64 38.20
C ILE A 52 9.94 9.43 37.31
N GLN A 53 10.29 8.27 37.88
CA GLN A 53 10.51 7.07 37.07
C GLN A 53 9.22 6.58 36.41
N GLN A 54 8.10 6.53 37.13
CA GLN A 54 6.80 6.22 36.54
C GLN A 54 6.43 7.26 35.46
N ALA A 55 6.58 8.55 35.72
CA ALA A 55 6.29 9.57 34.72
C ALA A 55 7.24 9.53 33.51
N ALA A 56 8.50 9.09 33.70
CA ALA A 56 9.47 8.91 32.63
C ALA A 56 9.11 7.74 31.72
N GLU A 57 8.61 6.63 32.26
CA GLU A 57 8.08 5.50 31.47
C GLU A 57 6.93 5.93 30.54
N TRP A 58 6.06 6.84 31.00
CA TRP A 58 4.95 7.36 30.20
C TRP A 58 5.36 8.49 29.24
N LYS A 59 6.45 9.21 29.55
CA LYS A 59 6.97 10.30 28.69
C LYS A 59 7.87 9.78 27.57
N ASN A 60 8.59 8.68 27.81
CA ASN A 60 9.42 7.99 26.83
C ASN A 60 9.05 6.51 26.80
N PRO A 61 7.82 6.17 26.35
CA PRO A 61 7.46 4.77 26.23
C PRO A 61 8.42 4.11 25.24
N ASN A 62 8.90 2.91 25.57
CA ASN A 62 9.70 2.12 24.64
C ASN A 62 8.88 1.66 23.42
N THR A 63 7.56 1.86 23.44
CA THR A 63 6.61 1.45 22.42
C THR A 63 5.80 2.63 21.93
N LEU A 64 5.62 2.74 20.62
CA LEU A 64 4.71 3.67 19.95
C LEU A 64 3.62 2.88 19.25
N ILE A 65 2.36 3.31 19.42
CA ILE A 65 1.21 2.75 18.71
C ILE A 65 0.62 3.87 17.87
N HIS A 66 0.40 3.58 16.59
CA HIS A 66 -0.18 4.53 15.65
C HIS A 66 -1.25 3.81 14.80
N LEU A 67 -2.44 4.39 14.77
CA LEU A 67 -3.52 3.99 13.87
C LEU A 67 -3.58 5.04 12.78
N ALA A 68 -3.51 4.58 11.54
CA ALA A 68 -3.82 5.38 10.36
C ALA A 68 -4.78 4.59 9.48
N GLY A 69 -5.07 5.12 8.30
CA GLY A 69 -5.74 4.35 7.26
C GLY A 69 -6.38 5.25 6.23
N TYR A 70 -7.23 4.64 5.41
CA TYR A 70 -8.07 5.39 4.49
C TYR A 70 -9.43 4.74 4.32
N ALA A 71 -10.37 5.53 3.82
CA ALA A 71 -11.68 5.04 3.43
C ALA A 71 -12.21 5.84 2.25
N ASP A 72 -13.04 5.22 1.43
CA ASP A 72 -13.80 5.95 0.44
C ASP A 72 -15.17 5.35 0.14
N VAL A 73 -16.03 6.22 -0.38
CA VAL A 73 -17.36 5.89 -0.88
C VAL A 73 -17.57 6.63 -2.19
N GLY A 74 -18.39 6.08 -3.06
CA GLY A 74 -18.54 6.62 -4.40
C GLY A 74 -19.85 6.32 -5.08
N PHE A 75 -19.89 6.76 -6.33
CA PHE A 75 -20.95 6.48 -7.29
C PHE A 75 -20.31 6.18 -8.64
N VAL A 76 -20.74 5.10 -9.26
CA VAL A 76 -20.28 4.64 -10.57
C VAL A 76 -21.48 4.62 -11.51
N SER A 77 -21.33 5.24 -12.67
CA SER A 77 -22.31 5.23 -13.75
C SER A 77 -21.63 4.75 -15.03
N PRO A 78 -21.68 3.45 -15.32
CA PRO A 78 -21.17 2.88 -16.56
C PRO A 78 -22.07 3.24 -17.75
N GLU A 79 -21.50 3.35 -18.94
CA GLU A 79 -22.25 3.52 -20.18
C GLU A 79 -23.07 2.26 -20.50
N LYS A 80 -22.50 1.09 -20.18
CA LYS A 80 -23.10 -0.23 -20.34
C LYS A 80 -23.41 -0.85 -18.98
N GLY A 81 -24.51 -0.44 -18.36
CA GLY A 81 -24.94 -1.07 -17.11
C GLY A 81 -25.90 -0.21 -16.31
N ASN A 82 -25.97 -0.50 -15.01
CA ASN A 82 -26.76 0.26 -14.06
C ASN A 82 -25.87 1.11 -13.16
N ASP A 83 -26.31 2.34 -12.92
CA ASP A 83 -25.73 3.24 -11.93
C ASP A 83 -25.79 2.65 -10.52
N SER A 84 -24.71 2.78 -9.75
CA SER A 84 -24.64 2.23 -8.40
C SER A 84 -23.88 3.16 -7.43
N PHE A 85 -24.34 3.20 -6.19
CA PHE A 85 -23.53 3.70 -5.07
C PHE A 85 -22.64 2.56 -4.58
N VAL A 86 -21.38 2.87 -4.34
CA VAL A 86 -20.39 1.88 -3.92
C VAL A 86 -19.76 2.32 -2.60
N VAL A 87 -19.57 1.36 -1.70
CA VAL A 87 -18.47 1.45 -0.74
C VAL A 87 -17.24 1.09 -1.56
N GLY A 88 -16.24 1.96 -1.58
CA GLY A 88 -14.95 1.56 -2.11
C GLY A 88 -14.31 0.67 -1.06
N THR A 89 -13.37 1.25 -0.34
CA THR A 89 -12.59 0.50 0.63
C THR A 89 -12.62 1.17 2.00
N PHE A 90 -12.54 0.39 3.08
CA PHE A 90 -12.12 0.85 4.40
C PHE A 90 -10.84 0.11 4.80
N SER A 91 -9.71 0.82 4.85
CA SER A 91 -8.40 0.22 5.10
C SER A 91 -7.74 0.78 6.36
N PRO A 92 -8.01 0.24 7.57
CA PRO A 92 -7.29 0.61 8.78
C PRO A 92 -5.87 0.05 8.79
N ILE A 93 -4.91 0.90 9.15
CA ILE A 93 -3.49 0.59 9.21
C ILE A 93 -2.98 0.68 10.65
N PHE A 94 -2.43 -0.42 11.15
CA PHE A 94 -1.90 -0.54 12.50
C PHE A 94 -0.38 -0.52 12.48
N HIS A 95 0.22 0.37 13.26
CA HIS A 95 1.66 0.39 13.50
C HIS A 95 1.93 0.16 14.99
N PHE A 96 2.85 -0.76 15.27
CA PHE A 96 3.38 -0.98 16.61
C PHE A 96 4.90 -0.98 16.55
N GLN A 97 5.52 0.07 17.08
CA GLN A 97 6.97 0.26 17.02
C GLN A 97 7.59 0.12 18.40
N TYR A 98 8.64 -0.69 18.53
CA TYR A 98 9.49 -0.76 19.71
C TYR A 98 10.80 -0.01 19.46
N ARG A 99 10.93 1.15 20.11
CA ARG A 99 12.06 2.07 19.97
C ARG A 99 12.38 2.35 18.50
N ASP A 100 13.63 2.61 18.19
CA ASP A 100 14.20 2.69 16.85
C ASP A 100 14.68 1.31 16.33
N VAL A 101 14.13 0.21 16.85
CA VAL A 101 14.62 -1.15 16.56
C VAL A 101 13.68 -1.90 15.62
N VAL A 102 12.40 -2.02 15.96
CA VAL A 102 11.48 -2.85 15.20
C VAL A 102 10.09 -2.23 15.13
N MET A 103 9.42 -2.37 13.98
CA MET A 103 8.03 -1.99 13.78
C MET A 103 7.23 -3.16 13.22
N LEU A 104 6.00 -3.34 13.70
CA LEU A 104 4.98 -4.15 13.03
C LEU A 104 4.07 -3.19 12.29
N GLU A 105 3.78 -3.49 11.02
CA GLU A 105 2.83 -2.75 10.19
C GLU A 105 1.80 -3.71 9.62
N SER A 106 0.54 -3.31 9.58
CA SER A 106 -0.51 -4.12 8.96
C SER A 106 -1.62 -3.25 8.42
N GLU A 107 -2.06 -3.57 7.20
CA GLU A 107 -3.24 -2.99 6.57
C GLU A 107 -4.25 -4.10 6.29
N LEU A 108 -5.44 -3.91 6.84
CA LEU A 108 -6.60 -4.71 6.51
C LEU A 108 -7.41 -3.94 5.49
N GLU A 109 -8.03 -4.65 4.56
CA GLU A 109 -8.93 -4.08 3.57
C GLU A 109 -10.33 -4.62 3.83
N PHE A 110 -11.33 -3.73 3.88
CA PHE A 110 -12.73 -4.10 3.98
C PHE A 110 -13.49 -3.53 2.79
N GLU A 111 -14.18 -4.40 2.07
CA GLU A 111 -15.00 -4.06 0.92
C GLU A 111 -16.41 -4.63 1.07
N VAL A 112 -17.34 -4.14 0.25
CA VAL A 112 -18.72 -4.65 0.21
C VAL A 112 -18.98 -5.24 -1.17
N GLY A 113 -19.15 -6.56 -1.22
CA GLY A 113 -19.46 -7.30 -2.44
C GLY A 113 -20.84 -6.94 -3.01
N GLU A 114 -21.12 -7.37 -4.24
CA GLU A 114 -22.38 -7.07 -4.93
C GLU A 114 -23.62 -7.66 -4.23
N ASP A 115 -23.44 -8.75 -3.50
CA ASP A 115 -24.46 -9.39 -2.67
C ASP A 115 -24.67 -8.69 -1.30
N GLY A 116 -23.84 -7.69 -1.00
CA GLY A 116 -23.83 -6.94 0.25
C GLY A 116 -23.04 -7.60 1.38
N GLU A 117 -22.33 -8.70 1.12
CA GLU A 117 -21.41 -9.30 2.09
C GLU A 117 -20.14 -8.44 2.24
N THR A 118 -19.50 -8.57 3.40
CA THR A 118 -18.24 -7.87 3.67
C THR A 118 -17.08 -8.79 3.37
N GLU A 119 -16.25 -8.38 2.42
CA GLU A 119 -14.99 -9.05 2.11
C GLU A 119 -13.86 -8.43 2.93
N VAL A 120 -12.93 -9.28 3.38
CA VAL A 120 -11.82 -8.85 4.24
C VAL A 120 -10.52 -9.41 3.69
N ASN A 121 -9.64 -8.52 3.25
CA ASN A 121 -8.30 -8.88 2.78
C ASN A 121 -7.22 -8.39 3.74
N LEU A 122 -6.08 -9.07 3.72
CA LEU A 122 -4.85 -8.64 4.38
C LEU A 122 -3.89 -8.14 3.30
N ASP A 123 -3.79 -6.83 3.11
CA ASP A 123 -2.97 -6.22 2.06
C ASP A 123 -1.49 -6.33 2.39
N TYR A 124 -1.12 -5.99 3.62
CA TYR A 124 0.20 -6.27 4.15
C TYR A 124 0.18 -6.57 5.65
N LEU A 125 1.19 -7.33 6.06
CA LEU A 125 1.56 -7.58 7.44
C LEU A 125 3.06 -7.82 7.48
N THR A 126 3.80 -6.88 8.06
CA THR A 126 5.26 -6.94 8.11
C THR A 126 5.80 -6.76 9.52
N ILE A 127 7.00 -7.32 9.72
CA ILE A 127 7.90 -6.97 10.81
C ILE A 127 9.15 -6.35 10.19
N ASP A 128 9.38 -5.09 10.55
CA ASP A 128 10.40 -4.22 10.00
C ASP A 128 11.50 -4.02 11.03
N TRP A 129 12.67 -4.60 10.79
CA TRP A 129 13.85 -4.45 11.64
C TRP A 129 14.77 -3.37 11.07
N PHE A 130 14.91 -2.27 11.80
CA PHE A 130 15.80 -1.17 11.48
C PHE A 130 17.24 -1.54 11.83
N VAL A 131 18.00 -2.01 10.83
CA VAL A 131 19.37 -2.51 11.03
C VAL A 131 20.40 -1.38 10.96
N SER A 132 20.16 -0.37 10.13
CA SER A 132 21.01 0.83 10.00
C SER A 132 20.25 1.99 9.35
N ASP A 133 20.88 3.16 9.29
CA ASP A 133 20.36 4.32 8.55
C ASP A 133 20.14 4.08 7.05
N TYR A 134 20.70 2.99 6.50
CA TYR A 134 20.68 2.67 5.08
C TYR A 134 19.96 1.36 4.73
N ALA A 135 19.45 0.63 5.73
CA ALA A 135 18.84 -0.68 5.53
C ALA A 135 17.82 -1.03 6.63
N THR A 136 16.62 -1.39 6.18
CA THR A 136 15.56 -2.05 6.95
C THR A 136 15.34 -3.44 6.36
N ILE A 137 15.32 -4.46 7.21
CA ILE A 137 14.91 -5.82 6.84
C ILE A 137 13.41 -5.94 7.14
N ILE A 138 12.63 -6.33 6.15
CA ILE A 138 11.18 -6.47 6.20
C ILE A 138 10.86 -7.94 6.00
N ALA A 139 10.05 -8.52 6.89
CA ALA A 139 9.60 -9.90 6.81
C ALA A 139 8.08 -9.97 6.90
N GLY A 140 7.44 -10.70 6.00
CA GLY A 140 5.98 -10.85 5.95
C GLY A 140 5.41 -10.56 4.57
N LYS A 141 4.11 -10.25 4.50
CA LYS A 141 3.44 -9.83 3.26
C LYS A 141 3.66 -8.34 3.10
N PHE A 142 4.32 -7.90 2.04
CA PHE A 142 4.63 -6.49 1.77
C PHE A 142 4.18 -6.10 0.37
N LEU A 143 3.84 -4.82 0.18
CA LEU A 143 3.51 -4.27 -1.13
C LEU A 143 4.71 -4.39 -2.08
N SER A 144 4.46 -4.88 -3.29
CA SER A 144 5.54 -5.18 -4.23
C SER A 144 6.35 -3.92 -4.53
N PRO A 145 7.69 -3.99 -4.50
CA PRO A 145 8.54 -2.85 -4.85
C PRO A 145 8.66 -2.62 -6.34
N ILE A 146 8.02 -3.44 -7.17
CA ILE A 146 8.01 -3.24 -8.62
C ILE A 146 7.20 -1.98 -8.94
N GLY A 147 7.89 -0.96 -9.47
CA GLY A 147 7.29 0.31 -9.83
C GLY A 147 6.94 1.23 -8.65
N GLN A 148 6.01 2.17 -8.87
CA GLN A 148 5.71 3.31 -8.00
C GLN A 148 4.24 3.34 -7.55
N PHE A 149 3.32 2.89 -8.40
CA PHE A 149 1.88 2.98 -8.16
C PHE A 149 1.48 2.21 -6.90
N ARG A 150 1.85 0.93 -6.83
CA ARG A 150 1.47 0.06 -5.70
C ARG A 150 2.00 0.56 -4.37
N GLN A 151 3.26 0.96 -4.28
CA GLN A 151 3.82 1.35 -2.97
C GLN A 151 3.37 2.72 -2.47
N ASN A 152 2.95 3.63 -3.36
CA ASN A 152 2.82 5.04 -3.01
C ASN A 152 1.49 5.67 -3.38
N LEU A 153 0.70 5.04 -4.26
CA LEU A 153 -0.51 5.63 -4.81
C LEU A 153 -1.76 4.78 -4.61
N HIS A 154 -1.66 3.52 -4.16
CA HIS A 154 -2.84 2.68 -3.94
C HIS A 154 -3.87 3.29 -2.98
N PRO A 155 -3.53 4.07 -1.93
CA PRO A 155 -4.56 4.62 -1.05
C PRO A 155 -5.46 5.60 -1.79
N SER A 156 -6.77 5.42 -1.68
CA SER A 156 -7.73 6.17 -2.49
C SER A 156 -7.64 7.68 -2.29
N TRP A 157 -7.28 8.18 -1.11
CA TRP A 157 -7.10 9.63 -0.88
C TRP A 157 -5.80 10.20 -1.46
N ILE A 158 -4.82 9.35 -1.77
CA ILE A 158 -3.53 9.72 -2.39
C ILE A 158 -3.61 9.62 -3.91
N ASN A 159 -4.25 8.55 -4.43
CA ASN A 159 -4.52 8.41 -5.86
C ASN A 159 -5.28 9.64 -6.36
N LYS A 160 -4.82 10.22 -7.47
CA LYS A 160 -5.41 11.44 -8.02
C LYS A 160 -6.71 11.20 -8.76
N LEU A 161 -6.97 9.95 -9.14
CA LEU A 161 -8.20 9.52 -9.79
C LEU A 161 -8.90 8.45 -8.92
N PRO A 162 -10.21 8.22 -9.09
CA PRO A 162 -10.92 7.19 -8.34
C PRO A 162 -10.45 5.75 -8.56
N SER A 163 -9.96 5.41 -9.75
CA SER A 163 -9.54 4.05 -10.12
C SER A 163 -8.02 3.93 -10.27
N ALA A 164 -7.51 2.70 -10.16
CA ALA A 164 -6.16 2.36 -10.61
C ALA A 164 -6.05 2.46 -12.15
N PRO A 165 -4.86 2.71 -12.71
CA PRO A 165 -4.64 2.51 -14.14
C PRO A 165 -4.88 1.04 -14.51
N PRO A 166 -5.42 0.74 -15.71
CA PRO A 166 -5.54 -0.63 -16.20
C PRO A 166 -4.23 -1.42 -16.13
N GLY A 167 -4.29 -2.71 -15.79
CA GLY A 167 -3.09 -3.54 -15.57
C GLY A 167 -2.36 -3.31 -14.24
N PHE A 168 -2.76 -2.30 -13.45
CA PHE A 168 -2.32 -2.08 -12.07
C PHE A 168 -3.43 -2.46 -11.07
N GLY A 169 -4.26 -3.44 -11.42
CA GLY A 169 -5.28 -4.09 -10.59
C GLY A 169 -4.92 -5.55 -10.30
N HIS A 170 -5.86 -6.32 -9.77
CA HIS A 170 -5.76 -7.79 -9.71
C HIS A 170 -5.57 -8.37 -11.10
N ASP A 171 -4.85 -9.50 -11.18
CA ASP A 171 -4.59 -10.26 -12.40
C ASP A 171 -3.94 -9.47 -13.55
N GLY A 172 -3.39 -8.29 -13.26
CA GLY A 172 -2.79 -7.40 -14.24
C GLY A 172 -1.28 -7.58 -14.42
N ALA A 173 -0.70 -6.70 -15.23
CA ALA A 173 0.74 -6.67 -15.47
C ALA A 173 1.56 -6.33 -14.21
N ALA A 174 1.04 -5.50 -13.28
CA ALA A 174 1.77 -5.02 -12.12
C ALA A 174 1.59 -5.92 -10.88
N PRO A 175 2.66 -6.53 -10.34
CA PRO A 175 2.58 -7.28 -9.08
C PRO A 175 2.06 -6.43 -7.93
N ILE A 176 1.19 -6.98 -7.08
CA ILE A 176 0.52 -6.23 -6.00
C ILE A 176 1.33 -6.29 -4.71
N SER A 177 1.64 -7.51 -4.28
CA SER A 177 2.35 -7.79 -3.04
C SER A 177 3.12 -9.10 -3.12
N ASP A 178 4.04 -9.26 -2.18
CA ASP A 178 4.94 -10.39 -2.09
C ASP A 178 4.96 -10.88 -0.63
N LEU A 179 4.99 -12.20 -0.42
CA LEU A 179 5.17 -12.79 0.91
C LEU A 179 6.58 -13.37 1.02
N GLY A 180 7.42 -12.76 1.87
CA GLY A 180 8.80 -13.19 2.02
C GLY A 180 9.68 -12.26 2.85
N LEU A 181 10.91 -12.05 2.38
CA LEU A 181 11.92 -11.19 2.97
C LEU A 181 12.34 -10.10 1.99
N GLN A 182 12.35 -8.85 2.45
CA GLN A 182 12.83 -7.69 1.70
C GLN A 182 13.92 -6.96 2.49
N VAL A 183 14.89 -6.39 1.79
CA VAL A 183 15.79 -5.39 2.33
C VAL A 183 15.60 -4.11 1.53
N ARG A 184 15.30 -3.00 2.21
CA ARG A 184 15.13 -1.71 1.55
C ARG A 184 15.86 -0.60 2.28
N GLY A 185 16.18 0.46 1.55
CA GLY A 185 16.84 1.64 2.10
C GLY A 185 17.19 2.65 1.02
N GLY A 186 18.23 3.45 1.27
CA GLY A 186 18.71 4.44 0.32
C GLY A 186 20.05 5.00 0.75
N PHE A 187 20.87 5.45 -0.20
CA PHE A 187 22.19 6.01 0.09
C PHE A 187 22.56 7.09 -0.94
N PRO A 188 23.43 8.06 -0.59
CA PRO A 188 23.85 9.07 -1.56
C PRO A 188 24.92 8.53 -2.52
N ILE A 189 24.81 8.86 -3.81
CA ILE A 189 25.84 8.63 -4.83
C ILE A 189 26.22 9.97 -5.45
N GLY A 190 27.39 10.51 -5.14
CA GLY A 190 27.85 11.77 -5.75
C GLY A 190 26.90 12.97 -5.56
N GLY A 191 26.17 13.03 -4.43
CA GLY A 191 25.18 14.08 -4.15
C GLY A 191 23.76 13.78 -4.66
N ILE A 192 23.58 12.72 -5.44
CA ILE A 192 22.28 12.19 -5.85
C ILE A 192 21.75 11.30 -4.72
N ARG A 193 20.46 11.44 -4.36
CA ARG A 193 19.82 10.52 -3.42
C ARG A 193 19.34 9.28 -4.16
N THR A 194 19.40 8.12 -3.53
CA THR A 194 18.88 6.87 -4.10
C THR A 194 17.93 6.21 -3.12
N ASN A 195 17.05 5.37 -3.65
CA ASN A 195 16.32 4.38 -2.87
C ASN A 195 16.44 3.02 -3.55
N TYR A 196 16.38 1.95 -2.76
CA TYR A 196 16.42 0.60 -3.26
C TYR A 196 15.53 -0.32 -2.40
N ALA A 197 15.03 -1.37 -3.03
CA ALA A 197 14.42 -2.52 -2.38
C ALA A 197 14.84 -3.78 -3.16
N VAL A 198 15.22 -4.84 -2.46
CA VAL A 198 15.48 -6.17 -3.03
C VAL A 198 14.78 -7.20 -2.16
N TYR A 199 14.27 -8.27 -2.76
CA TYR A 199 13.49 -9.26 -2.02
C TYR A 199 13.66 -10.68 -2.55
N ALA A 200 13.28 -11.64 -1.69
CA ALA A 200 13.01 -13.02 -2.03
C ALA A 200 11.65 -13.41 -1.43
N SER A 201 10.75 -13.95 -2.24
CA SER A 201 9.37 -14.28 -1.88
C SER A 201 8.93 -15.63 -2.47
N ASN A 202 7.77 -16.11 -2.01
CA ASN A 202 7.02 -17.15 -2.74
C ASN A 202 6.64 -16.63 -4.14
N GLY A 203 6.53 -17.54 -5.12
CA GLY A 203 6.10 -17.22 -6.48
C GLY A 203 4.65 -16.76 -6.55
N PRO A 204 4.28 -15.99 -7.60
CA PRO A 204 2.87 -15.76 -7.90
C PRO A 204 2.21 -17.04 -8.41
N GLU A 205 0.89 -17.02 -8.46
CA GLU A 205 0.08 -18.09 -9.04
C GLU A 205 -0.57 -17.61 -10.35
N LEU A 206 -1.07 -18.56 -11.15
CA LEU A 206 -1.67 -18.26 -12.45
C LEU A 206 -3.11 -18.77 -12.51
N ASN A 207 -3.95 -18.01 -13.20
CA ASN A 207 -5.28 -18.44 -13.63
C ASN A 207 -5.19 -18.91 -15.08
N SER A 208 -5.80 -20.04 -15.37
CA SER A 208 -5.97 -20.52 -16.74
C SER A 208 -7.44 -20.64 -17.07
N GLU A 209 -7.78 -20.36 -18.32
CA GLU A 209 -9.14 -20.52 -18.84
C GLU A 209 -9.18 -21.47 -20.03
N THR A 210 -10.36 -22.06 -20.27
CA THR A 210 -10.67 -22.82 -21.49
C THR A 210 -12.15 -22.67 -21.87
N GLU A 211 -12.40 -22.45 -23.16
CA GLU A 211 -13.76 -22.38 -23.73
C GLU A 211 -14.22 -23.71 -24.36
N ASP A 212 -13.30 -24.64 -24.64
CA ASP A 212 -13.58 -25.85 -25.40
C ASP A 212 -12.91 -27.13 -24.87
N GLU A 213 -12.18 -27.04 -23.75
CA GLU A 213 -11.39 -28.11 -23.12
C GLU A 213 -10.28 -28.70 -24.02
N ALA A 214 -9.98 -28.06 -25.15
CA ALA A 214 -8.91 -28.45 -26.07
C ALA A 214 -7.76 -27.45 -26.06
N GLU A 215 -8.08 -26.15 -25.95
CA GLU A 215 -7.13 -25.06 -25.87
C GLU A 215 -7.26 -24.37 -24.50
N PHE A 216 -6.12 -24.16 -23.85
CA PHE A 216 -6.02 -23.47 -22.57
C PHE A 216 -5.23 -22.19 -22.77
N GLU A 217 -5.66 -21.13 -22.12
CA GLU A 217 -4.98 -19.83 -22.15
C GLU A 217 -4.71 -19.38 -20.71
N LEU A 218 -3.74 -18.49 -20.54
CA LEU A 218 -3.49 -17.86 -19.24
C LEU A 218 -4.30 -16.57 -19.17
N GLU A 219 -5.18 -16.50 -18.17
CA GLU A 219 -6.09 -15.37 -17.99
C GLU A 219 -5.46 -14.27 -17.13
N GLY A 220 -4.70 -14.65 -16.11
CA GLY A 220 -4.23 -13.72 -15.10
C GLY A 220 -3.04 -14.19 -14.29
N VAL A 221 -2.34 -13.21 -13.70
CA VAL A 221 -1.23 -13.43 -12.77
C VAL A 221 -1.64 -13.00 -11.37
N ARG A 222 -1.79 -13.96 -10.47
CA ARG A 222 -2.13 -13.75 -9.06
C ARG A 222 -0.88 -13.43 -8.24
N ALA A 223 -0.58 -12.15 -8.18
CA ALA A 223 0.59 -11.59 -7.51
C ALA A 223 0.22 -10.84 -6.21
N GLU A 224 -0.69 -11.40 -5.42
CA GLU A 224 -1.15 -10.87 -4.11
C GLU A 224 -0.44 -11.48 -2.90
N GLY A 225 0.81 -11.92 -3.05
CA GLY A 225 1.62 -12.47 -1.95
C GLY A 225 1.02 -13.74 -1.35
N ILE A 226 1.28 -14.89 -1.98
CA ILE A 226 0.65 -16.16 -1.62
C ILE A 226 1.31 -16.83 -0.42
N GLY A 227 0.48 -17.36 0.48
CA GLY A 227 0.85 -18.06 1.72
C GLY A 227 1.57 -19.40 1.54
N ALA A 228 1.51 -19.96 0.35
CA ALA A 228 2.09 -21.24 -0.03
C ALA A 228 3.09 -21.04 -1.17
N ASP A 229 4.11 -21.88 -1.17
CA ASP A 229 5.04 -22.02 -2.28
C ASP A 229 4.69 -23.32 -3.02
N ARG A 230 3.94 -23.19 -4.11
CA ARG A 230 3.38 -24.33 -4.85
C ARG A 230 4.29 -24.83 -5.97
N ASP A 231 5.22 -24.01 -6.45
CA ASP A 231 6.21 -24.41 -7.45
C ASP A 231 7.53 -24.93 -6.83
N GLY A 232 7.81 -24.59 -5.57
CA GLY A 232 9.01 -25.02 -4.85
C GLY A 232 10.24 -24.14 -5.10
N ASP A 233 10.10 -23.10 -5.91
CA ASP A 233 11.12 -22.12 -6.24
C ASP A 233 10.85 -20.79 -5.50
N LYS A 234 11.78 -19.84 -5.60
CA LYS A 234 11.61 -18.51 -5.00
C LYS A 234 11.66 -17.47 -6.09
N THR A 235 10.83 -16.44 -5.92
CA THR A 235 10.89 -15.23 -6.72
C THR A 235 11.87 -14.26 -6.10
N PHE A 236 12.74 -13.69 -6.92
CA PHE A 236 13.69 -12.66 -6.54
C PHE A 236 13.39 -11.40 -7.35
N GLY A 237 13.36 -10.26 -6.69
CA GLY A 237 13.11 -9.01 -7.39
C GLY A 237 13.61 -7.80 -6.63
N GLY A 238 13.35 -6.64 -7.21
CA GLY A 238 13.71 -5.38 -6.59
C GLY A 238 13.47 -4.18 -7.47
N ARG A 239 13.70 -3.02 -6.87
CA ARG A 239 13.67 -1.71 -7.51
C ARG A 239 14.85 -0.87 -7.05
N PHE A 240 15.41 -0.11 -7.98
CA PHE A 240 16.41 0.90 -7.69
C PHE A 240 15.99 2.21 -8.33
N ALA A 241 15.96 3.29 -7.55
CA ALA A 241 15.64 4.62 -8.06
C ALA A 241 16.66 5.66 -7.64
N ILE A 242 16.81 6.65 -8.51
CA ILE A 242 17.65 7.82 -8.29
C ILE A 242 16.79 9.09 -8.23
N LEU A 243 17.21 10.03 -7.40
CA LEU A 243 16.63 11.36 -7.27
C LEU A 243 17.71 12.41 -7.58
N PRO A 244 17.95 12.73 -8.87
CA PRO A 244 18.99 13.69 -9.28
C PRO A 244 18.76 15.09 -8.69
N ILE A 245 17.49 15.44 -8.48
CA ILE A 245 17.02 16.63 -7.76
C ILE A 245 15.88 16.21 -6.85
N SER A 246 15.53 17.03 -5.86
CA SER A 246 14.50 16.67 -4.87
C SER A 246 13.09 16.49 -5.43
N SER A 247 12.86 16.88 -6.68
CA SER A 247 11.56 16.89 -7.32
C SER A 247 11.46 15.95 -8.53
N LEU A 248 12.46 15.09 -8.74
CA LEU A 248 12.50 14.09 -9.80
C LEU A 248 12.97 12.77 -9.20
N GLU A 249 12.20 11.71 -9.39
CA GLU A 249 12.57 10.32 -9.14
C GLU A 249 12.45 9.53 -10.44
N ILE A 250 13.41 8.64 -10.70
CA ILE A 250 13.40 7.70 -11.82
C ILE A 250 13.79 6.34 -11.27
N GLY A 251 12.93 5.34 -11.48
CA GLY A 251 13.10 3.98 -10.99
C GLY A 251 13.16 2.95 -12.11
N LEU A 252 13.91 1.88 -11.86
CA LEU A 252 13.89 0.63 -12.63
C LEU A 252 13.63 -0.52 -11.66
N SER A 253 12.80 -1.46 -12.07
CA SER A 253 12.45 -2.64 -11.28
C SER A 253 12.47 -3.91 -12.11
N PHE A 254 12.68 -5.04 -11.45
CA PHE A 254 12.58 -6.36 -12.06
C PHE A 254 12.18 -7.41 -11.02
N ALA A 255 11.57 -8.51 -11.47
CA ALA A 255 11.39 -9.73 -10.71
C ALA A 255 11.63 -10.94 -11.62
N THR A 256 12.09 -12.05 -11.06
CA THR A 256 12.29 -13.32 -11.76
C THR A 256 12.07 -14.49 -10.82
N GLY A 257 11.48 -15.57 -11.30
CA GLY A 257 11.13 -16.74 -10.50
C GLY A 257 10.31 -17.76 -11.26
N LYS A 258 9.41 -18.43 -10.54
CA LYS A 258 8.46 -19.38 -11.09
C LYS A 258 7.04 -18.99 -10.73
N ALA A 259 6.10 -19.48 -11.54
CA ALA A 259 4.68 -19.40 -11.29
C ALA A 259 4.01 -20.70 -11.75
N THR A 260 2.95 -21.12 -11.08
CA THR A 260 2.19 -22.33 -11.44
C THR A 260 0.71 -22.00 -11.54
N VAL A 261 0.02 -22.67 -12.46
CA VAL A 261 -1.44 -22.59 -12.57
C VAL A 261 -2.07 -23.32 -11.39
N THR A 262 -2.94 -22.62 -10.67
CA THR A 262 -3.61 -23.16 -9.48
C THR A 262 -5.11 -22.96 -9.52
N GLU A 263 -5.62 -22.25 -10.51
CA GLU A 263 -7.04 -22.02 -10.73
C GLU A 263 -7.35 -22.20 -12.21
N LEU A 264 -8.42 -22.94 -12.49
CA LEU A 264 -8.95 -23.18 -13.81
C LEU A 264 -10.37 -22.61 -13.90
N GLU A 265 -10.64 -21.80 -14.90
CA GLU A 265 -11.98 -21.45 -15.36
C GLU A 265 -12.32 -22.25 -16.61
N ASN A 266 -13.37 -23.06 -16.55
CA ASN A 266 -13.86 -23.84 -17.69
C ASN A 266 -15.27 -23.37 -18.05
N GLU A 267 -15.43 -22.83 -19.26
CA GLU A 267 -16.72 -22.34 -19.75
C GLU A 267 -17.60 -23.46 -20.38
N VAL A 268 -17.09 -24.70 -20.48
CA VAL A 268 -17.83 -25.83 -21.05
C VAL A 268 -18.85 -26.40 -20.05
N GLU A 269 -20.11 -26.51 -20.49
CA GLU A 269 -21.22 -26.99 -19.66
C GLU A 269 -21.98 -28.18 -20.28
N PRO A 270 -22.01 -29.37 -19.63
CA PRO A 270 -21.28 -29.72 -18.42
C PRO A 270 -19.78 -29.96 -18.70
N PRO A 271 -18.88 -29.70 -17.74
CA PRO A 271 -17.46 -29.92 -17.92
C PRO A 271 -17.12 -31.42 -17.99
N THR A 272 -16.03 -31.75 -18.68
CA THR A 272 -15.42 -33.07 -18.61
C THR A 272 -14.93 -33.34 -17.19
N ALA A 273 -15.18 -34.55 -16.68
CA ALA A 273 -14.81 -34.93 -15.32
C ALA A 273 -13.30 -34.74 -15.08
N GLY A 274 -12.95 -33.95 -14.06
CA GLY A 274 -11.58 -33.56 -13.73
C GLY A 274 -11.13 -32.22 -14.35
N LEU A 275 -11.98 -31.54 -15.11
CA LEU A 275 -11.78 -30.18 -15.64
C LEU A 275 -12.82 -29.20 -15.09
N GLU A 276 -13.36 -29.47 -13.91
CA GLU A 276 -14.29 -28.54 -13.26
C GLU A 276 -13.59 -27.23 -12.88
N SER A 277 -14.28 -26.10 -13.01
CA SER A 277 -13.74 -24.81 -12.57
C SER A 277 -13.39 -24.81 -11.08
N GLY A 278 -12.27 -24.18 -10.73
CA GLY A 278 -11.80 -24.01 -9.36
C GLY A 278 -10.32 -24.32 -9.19
N PHE A 279 -9.93 -24.58 -7.94
CA PHE A 279 -8.53 -24.80 -7.60
C PHE A 279 -8.01 -26.15 -8.09
N ILE A 280 -6.86 -26.12 -8.76
CA ILE A 280 -6.13 -27.29 -9.25
C ILE A 280 -4.72 -27.33 -8.63
N ASP A 281 -4.12 -28.52 -8.60
CA ASP A 281 -2.78 -28.77 -8.07
C ASP A 281 -1.99 -29.65 -9.04
N GLY A 282 -0.65 -29.59 -8.93
CA GLY A 282 0.25 -30.50 -9.65
C GLY A 282 0.57 -30.08 -11.09
N GLU A 283 0.18 -28.87 -11.49
CA GLU A 283 0.63 -28.25 -12.73
C GLU A 283 2.13 -27.92 -12.69
N ILE A 284 2.72 -27.76 -13.88
CA ILE A 284 4.14 -27.47 -13.99
C ILE A 284 4.43 -26.00 -13.70
N ALA A 285 5.57 -25.75 -13.06
CA ALA A 285 6.10 -24.42 -12.87
C ALA A 285 6.61 -23.82 -14.19
N ARG A 286 6.21 -22.59 -14.47
CA ARG A 286 6.56 -21.80 -15.66
C ARG A 286 7.53 -20.69 -15.25
N GLU A 287 8.38 -20.24 -16.18
CA GLU A 287 9.20 -19.05 -15.95
C GLU A 287 8.30 -17.85 -15.66
N TYR A 288 8.69 -17.00 -14.71
CA TYR A 288 8.01 -15.75 -14.37
C TYR A 288 9.05 -14.64 -14.37
N ASP A 289 8.89 -13.65 -15.25
CA ASP A 289 9.76 -12.49 -15.34
C ASP A 289 8.95 -11.19 -15.39
N VAL A 290 9.41 -10.18 -14.65
CA VAL A 290 8.83 -8.84 -14.65
C VAL A 290 9.92 -7.81 -14.88
N ILE A 291 9.64 -6.82 -15.73
CA ILE A 291 10.45 -5.62 -15.86
C ILE A 291 9.58 -4.38 -15.69
N GLY A 292 10.12 -3.34 -15.06
CA GLY A 292 9.40 -2.10 -14.88
C GLY A 292 10.31 -0.87 -14.91
N ALA A 293 9.72 0.26 -15.27
CA ALA A 293 10.36 1.56 -15.26
C ALA A 293 9.34 2.63 -14.87
N ASP A 294 9.73 3.55 -14.00
CA ASP A 294 8.85 4.57 -13.49
C ASP A 294 9.54 5.92 -13.35
N PHE A 295 8.75 7.00 -13.35
CA PHE A 295 9.24 8.32 -13.02
C PHE A 295 8.17 9.14 -12.29
N VAL A 296 8.65 10.02 -11.42
CA VAL A 296 7.82 11.05 -10.77
C VAL A 296 8.55 12.37 -10.86
N TRP A 297 7.86 13.38 -11.37
CA TRP A 297 8.34 14.75 -11.39
C TRP A 297 7.28 15.70 -10.83
N PHE A 298 7.70 16.69 -10.05
CA PHE A 298 6.79 17.73 -9.60
C PHE A 298 7.48 19.10 -9.54
N THR A 299 6.69 20.16 -9.69
CA THR A 299 7.13 21.53 -9.50
C THR A 299 5.97 22.42 -9.06
N GLY A 300 6.04 22.91 -7.82
CA GLY A 300 5.00 23.75 -7.23
C GLY A 300 3.62 23.08 -7.25
N ASN A 301 2.78 23.48 -8.19
CA ASN A 301 1.41 22.99 -8.34
C ASN A 301 1.23 21.92 -9.44
N LEU A 302 2.29 21.57 -10.17
CA LEU A 302 2.26 20.58 -11.24
C LEU A 302 2.94 19.30 -10.76
N SER A 303 2.34 18.16 -11.08
CA SER A 303 2.97 16.84 -10.97
C SER A 303 2.73 16.03 -12.23
N ILE A 304 3.77 15.32 -12.67
CA ILE A 304 3.73 14.37 -13.79
C ILE A 304 4.35 13.09 -13.28
N ARG A 305 3.74 11.95 -13.60
CA ARG A 305 4.27 10.64 -13.28
C ARG A 305 3.94 9.66 -14.39
N GLY A 306 4.67 8.57 -14.44
CA GLY A 306 4.32 7.44 -15.30
C GLY A 306 5.06 6.20 -14.89
N GLU A 307 4.53 5.07 -15.32
CA GLU A 307 5.01 3.74 -14.97
C GLU A 307 4.71 2.79 -16.11
N TYR A 308 5.71 2.00 -16.48
CA TYR A 308 5.64 0.89 -17.39
C TYR A 308 5.95 -0.39 -16.62
N VAL A 309 5.20 -1.44 -16.87
CA VAL A 309 5.47 -2.78 -16.36
C VAL A 309 5.11 -3.81 -17.42
N LYS A 310 5.96 -4.83 -17.55
CA LYS A 310 5.72 -6.00 -18.38
C LYS A 310 5.97 -7.25 -17.55
N THR A 311 5.00 -8.14 -17.54
CA THR A 311 5.08 -9.46 -16.94
C THR A 311 5.02 -10.51 -18.04
N GLU A 312 5.94 -11.47 -18.01
CA GLU A 312 6.08 -12.53 -18.99
C GLU A 312 6.07 -13.89 -18.27
N ILE A 313 5.24 -14.80 -18.78
CA ILE A 313 5.12 -16.18 -18.32
C ILE A 313 5.58 -17.12 -19.43
N GLY A 314 6.43 -18.08 -19.09
CA GLY A 314 6.92 -19.10 -20.01
C GLY A 314 5.83 -20.09 -20.44
N GLU A 315 6.05 -20.77 -21.57
CA GLU A 315 5.15 -21.82 -22.04
C GLU A 315 5.14 -23.05 -21.11
N ALA A 316 4.03 -23.80 -21.15
CA ALA A 316 3.94 -25.14 -20.61
C ALA A 316 3.77 -26.14 -21.76
N VAL A 317 4.56 -27.23 -21.75
CA VAL A 317 4.51 -28.29 -22.78
C VAL A 317 3.87 -29.59 -22.28
N THR A 318 3.52 -29.65 -20.99
CA THR A 318 2.88 -30.79 -20.32
C THR A 318 2.03 -30.26 -19.17
N GLY A 319 1.01 -31.02 -18.77
CA GLY A 319 0.07 -30.61 -17.71
C GLY A 319 -1.35 -30.52 -18.27
N VAL A 320 -2.32 -30.35 -17.38
CA VAL A 320 -3.72 -30.18 -17.78
C VAL A 320 -3.88 -28.87 -18.55
N THR A 321 -3.23 -27.81 -18.09
CA THR A 321 -3.36 -26.45 -18.64
C THR A 321 -2.26 -26.10 -19.64
N THR A 322 -1.76 -27.09 -20.38
CA THR A 322 -0.68 -26.91 -21.37
C THR A 322 -1.04 -25.77 -22.33
N SER A 323 -0.22 -24.73 -22.38
CA SER A 323 -0.47 -23.54 -23.19
C SER A 323 0.82 -22.79 -23.54
N GLU A 324 0.75 -21.93 -24.55
CA GLU A 324 1.86 -21.03 -24.90
C GLU A 324 2.20 -20.08 -23.74
N GLY A 325 3.34 -19.41 -23.83
CA GLY A 325 3.69 -18.33 -22.91
C GLY A 325 2.76 -17.13 -23.08
N ALA A 326 2.73 -16.26 -22.07
CA ALA A 326 1.80 -15.15 -22.00
C ALA A 326 2.51 -13.86 -21.56
N ILE A 327 2.05 -12.72 -22.07
CA ILE A 327 2.60 -11.40 -21.75
C ILE A 327 1.46 -10.46 -21.35
N TRP A 328 1.64 -9.79 -20.21
CA TRP A 328 0.84 -8.64 -19.79
C TRP A 328 1.72 -7.41 -19.80
N GLU A 329 1.29 -6.35 -20.47
CA GLU A 329 2.02 -5.09 -20.59
C GLU A 329 1.11 -3.93 -20.20
N SER A 330 1.58 -3.07 -19.29
CA SER A 330 0.84 -1.87 -18.92
C SER A 330 1.72 -0.64 -18.84
N LEU A 331 1.22 0.47 -19.35
CA LEU A 331 1.80 1.80 -19.27
C LEU A 331 0.75 2.79 -18.78
N TYR A 332 1.11 3.69 -17.88
CA TYR A 332 0.34 4.92 -17.69
C TYR A 332 1.21 6.16 -17.58
N THR A 333 0.63 7.29 -17.95
CA THR A 333 1.17 8.63 -17.63
C THR A 333 0.05 9.50 -17.08
N GLN A 334 0.34 10.25 -16.02
CA GLN A 334 -0.63 11.09 -15.35
C GLN A 334 -0.05 12.49 -15.09
N LEU A 335 -0.82 13.50 -15.45
CA LEU A 335 -0.56 14.90 -15.12
C LEU A 335 -1.64 15.38 -14.15
N ALA A 336 -1.22 15.99 -13.03
CA ALA A 336 -2.12 16.69 -12.12
C ALA A 336 -1.64 18.12 -11.90
N TYR A 337 -2.56 19.08 -12.00
CA TYR A 337 -2.29 20.50 -11.84
C TYR A 337 -3.28 21.14 -10.85
N ARG A 338 -2.75 21.61 -9.72
CA ARG A 338 -3.52 22.36 -8.73
C ARG A 338 -3.60 23.84 -9.13
N LEU A 339 -4.81 24.36 -9.28
CA LEU A 339 -4.99 25.79 -9.57
C LEU A 339 -4.46 26.64 -8.40
N PRO A 340 -3.50 27.56 -8.63
CA PRO A 340 -2.91 28.38 -7.58
C PRO A 340 -3.97 29.11 -6.74
N ASP A 341 -3.74 29.18 -5.42
CA ASP A 341 -4.63 29.85 -4.45
C ASP A 341 -6.07 29.30 -4.41
N THR A 342 -6.30 28.09 -4.93
CA THR A 342 -7.58 27.39 -4.85
C THR A 342 -7.42 25.98 -4.28
N LYS A 343 -8.57 25.31 -4.06
CA LYS A 343 -8.65 23.90 -3.69
C LYS A 343 -8.91 22.97 -4.88
N TRP A 344 -8.89 23.49 -6.10
CA TRP A 344 -9.21 22.74 -7.30
C TRP A 344 -7.95 22.17 -7.93
N GLU A 345 -8.00 20.90 -8.33
CA GLU A 345 -6.93 20.21 -9.05
C GLU A 345 -7.53 19.50 -10.26
N GLY A 346 -6.98 19.75 -11.44
CA GLY A 346 -7.32 19.02 -12.66
C GLY A 346 -6.34 17.87 -12.87
N VAL A 347 -6.83 16.73 -13.31
CA VAL A 347 -6.04 15.51 -13.52
C VAL A 347 -6.37 14.91 -14.88
N ILE A 348 -5.36 14.46 -15.60
CA ILE A 348 -5.51 13.63 -16.79
C ILE A 348 -4.58 12.43 -16.69
N ARG A 349 -5.09 11.25 -17.01
CA ARG A 349 -4.30 10.02 -17.14
C ARG A 349 -4.55 9.40 -18.50
N TYR A 350 -3.48 9.01 -19.17
CA TYR A 350 -3.51 8.08 -20.29
C TYR A 350 -2.93 6.76 -19.80
N ALA A 351 -3.56 5.64 -20.15
CA ALA A 351 -3.07 4.32 -19.86
C ALA A 351 -3.36 3.37 -21.03
N ASP A 352 -2.51 2.37 -21.18
CA ASP A 352 -2.58 1.34 -22.21
C ASP A 352 -2.23 0.01 -21.53
N PHE A 353 -3.14 -0.96 -21.61
CA PHE A 353 -2.97 -2.28 -21.03
C PHE A 353 -3.29 -3.32 -22.09
N ASP A 354 -2.30 -4.16 -22.35
CA ASP A 354 -2.38 -5.32 -23.23
C ASP A 354 -2.23 -6.59 -22.38
N SER A 355 -3.03 -7.60 -22.70
CA SER A 355 -3.05 -8.90 -22.06
C SER A 355 -3.02 -10.01 -23.12
N PRO A 356 -2.84 -11.28 -22.72
CA PRO A 356 -2.98 -12.40 -23.66
C PRO A 356 -4.41 -12.53 -24.21
N LEU A 357 -5.39 -12.09 -23.43
CA LEU A 357 -6.81 -12.17 -23.76
C LEU A 357 -7.30 -10.84 -24.31
N ASN A 358 -7.47 -10.73 -25.63
CA ASN A 358 -7.91 -9.49 -26.29
C ASN A 358 -9.15 -8.82 -25.63
N ARG A 359 -10.01 -9.60 -24.95
CA ARG A 359 -11.20 -9.12 -24.22
C ARG A 359 -10.87 -8.22 -23.01
N GLN A 360 -9.66 -8.28 -22.47
CA GLN A 360 -9.19 -7.48 -21.33
C GLN A 360 -8.38 -6.25 -21.78
N ASP A 361 -7.93 -6.19 -23.03
CA ASP A 361 -7.12 -5.07 -23.56
C ASP A 361 -7.88 -3.75 -23.50
N VAL A 362 -7.23 -2.70 -23.00
CA VAL A 362 -7.85 -1.39 -22.87
C VAL A 362 -6.84 -0.24 -23.02
N THR A 363 -7.16 0.66 -23.95
CA THR A 363 -6.59 2.01 -23.96
C THR A 363 -7.55 2.96 -23.22
N GLN A 364 -7.11 3.49 -22.09
CA GLN A 364 -7.89 4.37 -21.23
C GLN A 364 -7.39 5.82 -21.27
N THR A 365 -8.30 6.77 -21.48
CA THR A 365 -8.09 8.19 -21.13
C THR A 365 -9.04 8.58 -20.01
N MET A 366 -8.50 9.10 -18.91
CA MET A 366 -9.28 9.51 -17.76
C MET A 366 -9.11 11.01 -17.48
N LEU A 367 -10.23 11.71 -17.36
CA LEU A 367 -10.30 13.14 -17.07
C LEU A 367 -10.90 13.35 -15.69
N GLY A 368 -10.16 14.00 -14.79
CA GLY A 368 -10.55 14.19 -13.39
C GLY A 368 -10.54 15.65 -12.95
N ILE A 369 -11.46 15.99 -12.07
CA ILE A 369 -11.46 17.24 -11.29
C ILE A 369 -11.60 16.87 -9.81
N ASN A 370 -10.65 17.36 -9.03
CA ASN A 370 -10.57 17.15 -7.60
C ASN A 370 -10.83 18.44 -6.83
N TYR A 371 -11.56 18.32 -5.72
CA TYR A 371 -11.70 19.35 -4.71
C TYR A 371 -11.01 18.90 -3.41
N LEU A 372 -9.92 19.58 -3.06
CA LEU A 372 -9.08 19.31 -1.91
C LEU A 372 -9.68 19.94 -0.64
N VAL A 373 -10.60 19.24 0.02
CA VAL A 373 -11.31 19.75 1.20
C VAL A 373 -10.33 20.05 2.33
N SER A 374 -9.45 19.09 2.63
CA SER A 374 -8.29 19.19 3.54
C SER A 374 -7.11 18.40 2.96
N ASN A 375 -5.99 18.32 3.69
CA ASN A 375 -4.82 17.56 3.24
C ASN A 375 -5.07 16.06 3.09
N ASN A 376 -6.10 15.53 3.77
CA ASN A 376 -6.43 14.12 3.86
C ASN A 376 -7.88 13.83 3.48
N PHE A 377 -8.64 14.80 2.98
CA PHE A 377 -10.02 14.62 2.54
C PHE A 377 -10.23 15.27 1.17
N ILE A 378 -10.61 14.44 0.19
CA ILE A 378 -10.72 14.82 -1.22
C ILE A 378 -12.05 14.35 -1.79
N ALA A 379 -12.67 15.22 -2.59
CA ALA A 379 -13.80 14.86 -3.44
C ALA A 379 -13.33 14.82 -4.89
N LYS A 380 -13.68 13.77 -5.63
CA LYS A 380 -13.26 13.54 -7.00
C LYS A 380 -14.48 13.36 -7.90
N LEU A 381 -14.41 13.95 -9.08
CA LEU A 381 -15.30 13.68 -10.21
C LEU A 381 -14.40 13.31 -11.39
N ALA A 382 -14.62 12.15 -11.99
CA ALA A 382 -13.84 11.72 -13.14
C ALA A 382 -14.70 11.04 -14.19
N TYR A 383 -14.26 11.11 -15.44
CA TYR A 383 -14.84 10.38 -16.56
C TYR A 383 -13.75 9.54 -17.21
N GLU A 384 -14.02 8.26 -17.36
CA GLU A 384 -13.16 7.27 -18.01
C GLU A 384 -13.66 7.01 -19.42
N ILE A 385 -12.74 7.16 -20.37
CA ILE A 385 -12.94 6.81 -21.77
C ILE A 385 -12.12 5.55 -21.99
N ASN A 386 -12.79 4.40 -22.05
CA ASN A 386 -12.18 3.09 -22.21
C ASN A 386 -12.42 2.61 -23.63
N ASN A 387 -11.35 2.21 -24.32
CA ASN A 387 -11.44 1.63 -25.66
C ASN A 387 -10.83 0.24 -25.61
N GLY A 388 -11.68 -0.77 -25.60
CA GLY A 388 -11.32 -2.18 -25.63
C GLY A 388 -12.12 -2.92 -26.69
N VAL A 389 -12.17 -4.24 -26.61
CA VAL A 389 -13.00 -5.04 -27.53
C VAL A 389 -14.48 -4.72 -27.33
N THR A 390 -15.19 -4.44 -28.43
CA THR A 390 -16.61 -4.06 -28.38
C THR A 390 -17.45 -5.13 -27.68
N GLY A 391 -18.18 -4.70 -26.64
CA GLY A 391 -19.06 -5.57 -25.84
C GLY A 391 -18.39 -6.21 -24.62
N SER A 392 -17.07 -6.10 -24.49
CA SER A 392 -16.35 -6.46 -23.26
C SER A 392 -16.49 -5.37 -22.19
N PRO A 393 -16.23 -5.68 -20.91
CA PRO A 393 -16.07 -4.68 -19.84
C PRO A 393 -14.97 -3.65 -20.13
N ALA A 394 -13.95 -4.02 -20.92
CA ALA A 394 -12.83 -3.15 -21.30
C ALA A 394 -13.24 -2.00 -22.25
N ASP A 395 -14.43 -2.08 -22.87
CA ASP A 395 -15.00 -1.05 -23.75
C ASP A 395 -16.11 -0.23 -23.07
N ASP A 396 -16.18 -0.23 -21.74
CA ASP A 396 -17.23 0.48 -21.00
C ASP A 396 -16.75 1.81 -20.42
N ASN A 397 -17.27 2.93 -20.93
CA ASN A 397 -16.97 4.26 -20.40
C ASN A 397 -17.68 4.47 -19.06
N ARG A 398 -17.07 5.20 -18.12
CA ARG A 398 -17.61 5.34 -16.76
C ARG A 398 -17.53 6.75 -16.23
N LEU A 399 -18.61 7.23 -15.62
CA LEU A 399 -18.60 8.41 -14.76
C LEU A 399 -18.39 7.96 -13.30
N LEU A 400 -17.44 8.59 -12.62
CA LEU A 400 -17.03 8.23 -11.27
C LEU A 400 -17.09 9.45 -10.35
N LEU A 401 -17.74 9.30 -9.21
CA LEU A 401 -17.65 10.22 -8.08
C LEU A 401 -17.07 9.49 -6.88
N GLN A 402 -16.15 10.11 -6.15
CA GLN A 402 -15.54 9.52 -4.97
C GLN A 402 -15.30 10.58 -3.88
N LEU A 403 -15.64 10.23 -2.64
CA LEU A 403 -15.17 10.91 -1.44
C LEU A 403 -14.14 10.01 -0.78
N ALA A 404 -12.88 10.43 -0.74
CA ALA A 404 -11.80 9.66 -0.13
C ALA A 404 -11.19 10.41 1.06
N TYR A 405 -10.96 9.69 2.15
CA TYR A 405 -10.51 10.22 3.43
C TYR A 405 -9.39 9.36 4.03
N GLY A 406 -8.21 9.94 4.20
CA GLY A 406 -7.12 9.37 5.00
C GLY A 406 -7.23 9.83 6.45
N PHE A 407 -6.97 8.96 7.42
CA PHE A 407 -7.11 9.27 8.85
C PHE A 407 -5.89 8.89 9.68
#